data_AF-A0A7K7PUQ6-F1
#
_entry.id   AF-A0A7K7PUQ6-F1
#
_cell.length_a   1.000
_cell.length_b   1.000
_cell.length_c   1.000
_cell.angle_alpha   90.00
_cell.angle_beta   90.00
_cell.angle_gamma   90.00
#
_symmetry.space_group_name_H-M   'P 1'
#
loop_
_entity.id
_entity.type
_entity.pdbx_description
1 polymer ?
#
loop_
_entity_poly.entity_id
_entity_poly.type
_entity_poly.pdbx_seq_one_letter_code
_entity_poly.pdbx_strand_id
1 'polypeptide(L)'
;RGAEDGPKPEALQSSRGAEDGPKPEVLQNSRGAEGAPSIPTLGPLTDEDITKLRPCEKKKLEIQGKLYLAPLTTCGNLPFRRICKRFGADVTCGEMAVCTNLLQGQSSEWALLKRHHTEDIFGVQLEGAFPDTMTKCAELLNRTIDVDFVDINVGCPIDLVYKKGGGCALMTRSNKFEQIVRGMNSVLDVPLTVKIRTGVQEKVNVAHKIIPRIREWGASMVTVRAR
;
A
#
# COMPACT_ATOMS: atom_id res chain seq x y z
N ARG A 1 -48.39 -48.76 -24.46
CA ARG A 1 -47.05 -49.42 -24.55
C ARG A 1 -46.11 -48.53 -23.75
N GLY A 2 -45.41 -48.95 -22.71
CA GLY A 2 -45.33 -50.20 -21.94
C GLY A 2 -44.46 -49.89 -20.71
N ALA A 3 -44.60 -50.62 -19.60
CA ALA A 3 -43.88 -50.31 -18.36
C ALA A 3 -42.40 -50.75 -18.41
N GLU A 4 -41.56 -50.19 -17.54
CA GLU A 4 -40.49 -50.95 -16.85
C GLU A 4 -39.99 -50.23 -15.58
N ASP A 5 -39.56 -51.03 -14.60
CA ASP A 5 -39.15 -50.64 -13.25
C ASP A 5 -37.67 -50.22 -13.15
N GLY A 6 -37.31 -49.48 -12.09
CA GLY A 6 -35.93 -49.17 -11.72
C GLY A 6 -35.80 -48.69 -10.26
N PRO A 7 -34.94 -49.29 -9.41
CA PRO A 7 -35.05 -49.16 -7.95
C PRO A 7 -34.36 -47.93 -7.34
N LYS A 8 -34.82 -47.54 -6.14
CA LYS A 8 -34.17 -46.57 -5.26
C LYS A 8 -33.03 -47.23 -4.47
N PRO A 9 -31.87 -46.57 -4.26
CA PRO A 9 -30.86 -47.04 -3.32
C PRO A 9 -31.26 -46.74 -1.86
N GLU A 10 -30.93 -47.67 -0.98
CA GLU A 10 -31.34 -47.68 0.43
C GLU A 10 -30.40 -46.90 1.36
N ALA A 11 -30.87 -46.65 2.60
CA ALA A 11 -30.11 -45.96 3.63
C ALA A 11 -29.12 -46.89 4.34
N LEU A 12 -27.84 -46.50 4.40
CA LEU A 12 -26.88 -47.14 5.32
C LEU A 12 -27.05 -46.57 6.74
N GLN A 13 -27.28 -47.46 7.69
CA GLN A 13 -27.35 -47.14 9.13
C GLN A 13 -25.93 -47.03 9.72
N SER A 14 -25.72 -46.09 10.63
CA SER A 14 -24.44 -45.91 11.34
C SER A 14 -24.47 -46.49 12.75
N SER A 15 -23.38 -47.18 13.16
CA SER A 15 -23.23 -47.70 14.51
C SER A 15 -21.79 -47.59 15.06
N ARG A 16 -21.58 -46.52 15.85
CA ARG A 16 -20.78 -46.39 17.10
C ARG A 16 -19.28 -46.79 17.19
N GLY A 17 -18.52 -45.84 17.75
CA GLY A 17 -17.17 -45.94 18.33
C GLY A 17 -16.37 -44.66 18.02
N ALA A 18 -16.24 -43.64 18.88
CA ALA A 18 -15.40 -43.56 20.09
C ALA A 18 -13.89 -43.67 19.76
N GLU A 19 -12.97 -42.78 20.18
CA GLU A 19 -12.96 -41.53 20.99
C GLU A 19 -11.66 -40.75 20.60
N ASP A 20 -11.36 -39.46 20.87
CA ASP A 20 -11.91 -38.34 21.67
C ASP A 20 -11.55 -36.98 20.97
N GLY A 21 -11.70 -35.79 21.61
CA GLY A 21 -11.22 -34.51 21.06
C GLY A 21 -10.99 -33.36 22.07
N PRO A 22 -9.86 -32.61 22.00
CA PRO A 22 -9.61 -31.47 22.89
C PRO A 22 -10.33 -30.19 22.46
N LYS A 23 -10.90 -29.49 23.45
CA LYS A 23 -11.48 -28.14 23.32
C LYS A 23 -10.40 -27.05 23.33
N PRO A 24 -10.68 -25.84 22.79
CA PRO A 24 -9.70 -24.75 22.76
C PRO A 24 -9.59 -24.03 24.11
N GLU A 25 -8.36 -23.87 24.61
CA GLU A 25 -8.08 -22.97 25.74
C GLU A 25 -7.67 -21.57 25.27
N VAL A 26 -8.08 -20.59 26.07
CA VAL A 26 -7.86 -19.15 25.83
C VAL A 26 -6.49 -18.75 26.35
N LEU A 27 -5.64 -18.18 25.51
CA LEU A 27 -4.40 -17.53 25.95
C LEU A 27 -4.51 -16.01 25.90
N GLN A 28 -4.26 -15.41 27.07
CA GLN A 28 -4.38 -13.99 27.34
C GLN A 28 -3.16 -13.20 26.88
N ASN A 29 -3.29 -11.88 26.92
CA ASN A 29 -2.34 -10.92 26.39
C ASN A 29 -1.16 -10.64 27.34
N SER A 30 -0.12 -9.99 26.81
CA SER A 30 0.99 -9.28 27.50
C SER A 30 2.13 -10.09 28.15
N ARG A 31 3.36 -9.84 27.67
CA ARG A 31 4.41 -9.03 28.35
C ARG A 31 5.58 -8.78 27.39
N GLY A 32 6.34 -7.71 27.64
CA GLY A 32 7.40 -7.26 26.72
C GLY A 32 8.59 -8.22 26.67
N ALA A 33 9.13 -8.44 25.47
CA ALA A 33 10.35 -9.23 25.26
C ALA A 33 11.61 -8.37 25.48
N GLU A 34 11.87 -7.98 26.72
CA GLU A 34 13.21 -7.55 27.13
C GLU A 34 14.02 -8.80 27.51
N GLY A 35 15.13 -9.06 26.81
CA GLY A 35 16.06 -10.16 27.13
C GLY A 35 16.02 -11.38 26.21
N ALA A 36 15.93 -11.21 24.88
CA ALA A 36 16.34 -12.27 23.96
C ALA A 36 17.89 -12.39 23.96
N PRO A 37 18.49 -13.59 24.13
CA PRO A 37 19.94 -13.74 24.13
C PRO A 37 20.51 -13.49 22.73
N SER A 38 21.55 -12.66 22.64
CA SER A 38 22.24 -12.35 21.38
C SER A 38 22.96 -13.59 20.85
N ILE A 39 22.48 -14.15 19.74
CA ILE A 39 23.17 -15.20 19.00
C ILE A 39 24.49 -14.60 18.48
N PRO A 40 25.67 -15.20 18.76
CA PRO A 40 26.94 -14.70 18.24
C PRO A 40 27.02 -14.93 16.72
N THR A 41 26.77 -13.88 15.94
CA THR A 41 26.94 -13.93 14.48
C THR A 41 28.44 -13.93 14.16
N LEU A 42 28.94 -15.02 13.57
CA LEU A 42 30.32 -15.11 13.11
C LEU A 42 30.49 -14.35 11.80
N GLY A 43 30.99 -13.13 11.88
CA GLY A 43 31.29 -12.25 10.74
C GLY A 43 31.99 -10.96 11.20
N PRO A 44 32.44 -10.10 10.28
CA PRO A 44 32.87 -8.75 10.64
C PRO A 44 31.67 -7.99 11.21
N LEU A 45 31.79 -7.52 12.46
CA LEU A 45 30.83 -6.57 13.04
C LEU A 45 30.83 -5.30 12.21
N THR A 46 29.69 -5.00 11.58
CA THR A 46 29.46 -3.73 10.90
C THR A 46 28.92 -2.71 11.89
N ASP A 47 29.03 -1.41 11.57
CA ASP A 47 28.43 -0.37 12.41
C ASP A 47 26.89 -0.51 12.51
N GLU A 48 26.27 -1.18 11.53
CA GLU A 48 24.83 -1.52 11.49
C GLU A 48 24.44 -2.57 12.56
N ASP A 49 25.37 -3.46 12.93
CA ASP A 49 25.15 -4.49 13.97
C ASP A 49 25.23 -3.92 15.40
N ILE A 50 26.04 -2.86 15.59
CA ILE A 50 26.31 -2.24 16.89
C ILE A 50 25.35 -1.07 17.14
N THR A 51 25.13 -0.25 16.12
CA THR A 51 24.28 0.95 16.22
C THR A 51 22.91 0.64 15.65
N LYS A 52 21.92 0.48 16.54
CA LYS A 52 20.50 0.43 16.14
C LYS A 52 20.18 1.68 15.32
N LEU A 53 20.10 1.52 14.00
CA LEU A 53 19.78 2.61 13.08
C LEU A 53 18.48 3.25 13.55
N ARG A 54 18.58 4.51 13.97
CA ARG A 54 17.40 5.34 14.15
C ARG A 54 16.76 5.46 12.76
N PRO A 55 15.42 5.43 12.64
CA PRO A 55 14.78 5.76 11.37
C PRO A 55 15.40 7.06 10.86
N CYS A 56 15.94 7.03 9.64
CA CYS A 56 16.56 8.20 9.04
C CYS A 56 15.53 9.34 9.09
N GLU A 57 15.97 10.57 9.40
CA GLU A 57 15.06 11.70 9.36
C GLU A 57 14.69 11.95 7.90
N LYS A 58 13.50 11.48 7.51
CA LYS A 58 13.00 11.57 6.14
C LYS A 58 13.03 13.03 5.68
N LYS A 59 13.67 13.29 4.54
CA LYS A 59 13.75 14.62 3.90
C LYS A 59 12.39 15.31 3.92
N LYS A 60 12.27 16.45 4.60
CA LYS A 60 10.99 17.18 4.67
C LYS A 60 10.52 17.63 3.28
N LEU A 61 9.27 17.33 2.94
CA LEU A 61 8.66 17.65 1.65
C LEU A 61 8.15 19.11 1.65
N GLU A 62 9.00 20.05 1.23
CA GLU A 62 8.67 21.49 1.19
C GLU A 62 7.86 21.88 -0.06
N ILE A 63 6.53 21.87 0.09
CA ILE A 63 5.57 22.09 -1.01
C ILE A 63 4.61 23.28 -0.79
N GLN A 64 4.81 24.06 0.27
CA GLN A 64 3.99 25.23 0.54
C GLN A 64 4.13 26.25 -0.60
N GLY A 65 3.00 26.70 -1.15
CA GLY A 65 2.96 27.65 -2.27
C GLY A 65 3.32 27.06 -3.65
N LYS A 66 3.59 25.76 -3.76
CA LYS A 66 3.96 25.08 -5.02
C LYS A 66 2.75 24.57 -5.80
N LEU A 67 2.80 24.65 -7.13
CA LEU A 67 1.79 24.06 -8.01
C LEU A 67 2.05 22.54 -8.20
N TYR A 68 1.15 21.72 -7.66
CA TYR A 68 1.23 20.25 -7.74
C TYR A 68 0.47 19.72 -8.96
N LEU A 69 1.17 19.07 -9.89
CA LEU A 69 0.55 18.32 -10.98
C LEU A 69 0.02 16.99 -10.45
N ALA A 70 -1.31 16.85 -10.44
CA ALA A 70 -1.97 15.63 -10.00
C ALA A 70 -1.54 14.40 -10.85
N PRO A 71 -1.40 13.21 -10.24
CA PRO A 71 -1.24 11.97 -10.99
C PRO A 71 -2.52 11.68 -11.80
N LEU A 72 -2.36 11.46 -13.10
CA LEU A 72 -3.44 11.26 -14.07
C LEU A 72 -3.22 9.94 -14.83
N THR A 73 -3.89 8.86 -14.45
CA THR A 73 -3.84 7.59 -15.18
C THR A 73 -4.21 7.78 -16.66
N THR A 74 -3.49 7.12 -17.56
CA THR A 74 -3.53 7.19 -19.04
C THR A 74 -3.05 8.51 -19.69
N CYS A 75 -2.80 9.57 -18.92
CA CYS A 75 -2.42 10.89 -19.46
C CYS A 75 -1.13 11.47 -18.85
N GLY A 76 -0.80 11.12 -17.61
CA GLY A 76 0.27 11.68 -16.78
C GLY A 76 1.68 11.17 -17.08
N ASN A 77 1.90 10.70 -18.30
CA ASN A 77 3.16 10.13 -18.74
C ASN A 77 4.30 11.16 -18.74
N LEU A 78 5.54 10.69 -18.78
CA LEU A 78 6.72 11.55 -18.66
C LEU A 78 6.75 12.72 -19.69
N PRO A 79 6.47 12.52 -20.99
CA PRO A 79 6.32 13.62 -21.94
C PRO A 79 5.31 14.69 -21.51
N PHE A 80 4.13 14.29 -21.03
CA PHE A 80 3.11 15.23 -20.55
C PHE A 80 3.60 16.03 -19.34
N ARG A 81 4.18 15.38 -18.33
CA ARG A 81 4.69 16.06 -17.13
C ARG A 81 5.80 17.08 -17.45
N ARG A 82 6.68 16.77 -18.42
CA ARG A 82 7.70 17.72 -18.93
C ARG A 82 7.07 18.96 -19.58
N ILE A 83 5.94 18.82 -20.27
CA ILE A 83 5.20 19.96 -20.81
C ILE A 83 4.62 20.78 -19.64
N CYS A 84 4.00 20.15 -18.66
CA CYS A 84 3.48 20.84 -17.46
C CYS A 84 4.58 21.58 -16.67
N LYS A 85 5.80 21.03 -16.53
CA LYS A 85 6.94 21.74 -15.94
C LYS A 85 7.25 23.05 -16.69
N ARG A 86 7.18 23.07 -18.03
CA ARG A 86 7.36 24.31 -18.84
C ARG A 86 6.24 25.34 -18.63
N PHE A 87 5.05 24.90 -18.22
CA PHE A 87 3.91 25.77 -17.88
C PHE A 87 3.82 26.10 -16.38
N GLY A 88 4.89 25.85 -15.59
CA GLY A 88 4.96 26.28 -14.20
C GLY A 88 4.45 25.27 -13.16
N ALA A 89 4.27 23.99 -13.51
CA ALA A 89 4.16 22.96 -12.47
C ALA A 89 5.46 22.91 -11.65
N ASP A 90 5.36 22.95 -10.32
CA ASP A 90 6.51 22.83 -9.42
C ASP A 90 6.79 21.37 -9.09
N VAL A 91 5.75 20.67 -8.61
CA VAL A 91 5.80 19.28 -8.17
C VAL A 91 5.10 18.41 -9.20
N THR A 92 5.72 17.30 -9.57
CA THR A 92 5.17 16.34 -10.53
C THR A 92 5.03 14.97 -9.89
N CYS A 93 3.94 14.28 -10.19
CA CYS A 93 3.70 12.91 -9.74
C CYS A 93 3.45 12.01 -10.95
N GLY A 94 4.06 10.83 -10.96
CA GLY A 94 3.85 9.81 -12.00
C GLY A 94 2.42 9.29 -12.03
N GLU A 95 2.07 8.54 -13.08
CA GLU A 95 0.81 7.81 -13.10
C GLU A 95 0.77 6.75 -11.98
N MET A 96 -0.44 6.30 -11.60
CA MET A 96 -0.55 5.22 -10.62
C MET A 96 0.07 3.93 -11.17
N ALA A 97 1.06 3.40 -10.47
CA ALA A 97 1.72 2.14 -10.79
C ALA A 97 1.18 1.02 -9.88
N VAL A 98 0.73 -0.08 -10.47
CA VAL A 98 0.14 -1.20 -9.74
C VAL A 98 1.24 -2.07 -9.14
N CYS A 99 1.28 -2.17 -7.81
CA CYS A 99 2.37 -2.84 -7.07
C CYS A 99 2.62 -4.29 -7.52
N THR A 100 1.56 -5.04 -7.85
CA THR A 100 1.70 -6.42 -8.33
C THR A 100 2.42 -6.50 -9.67
N ASN A 101 2.22 -5.53 -10.56
CA ASN A 101 2.82 -5.51 -11.89
C ASN A 101 4.30 -5.08 -11.82
N LEU A 102 4.63 -4.14 -10.92
CA LEU A 102 6.01 -3.75 -10.60
C LEU A 102 6.80 -4.95 -10.04
N LEU A 103 6.24 -5.65 -9.05
CA LEU A 103 6.85 -6.85 -8.46
C LEU A 103 6.98 -8.02 -9.45
N GLN A 104 6.12 -8.09 -10.47
CA GLN A 104 6.24 -9.03 -11.60
C GLN A 104 7.22 -8.58 -12.69
N GLY A 105 7.87 -7.42 -12.55
CA GLY A 105 8.84 -6.93 -13.52
C GLY A 105 8.23 -6.40 -14.83
N GLN A 106 6.94 -6.04 -14.87
CA GLN A 106 6.31 -5.57 -16.11
C GLN A 106 6.91 -4.24 -16.58
N SER A 107 7.60 -4.25 -17.71
CA SER A 107 8.36 -3.11 -18.25
C SER A 107 7.52 -1.86 -18.54
N SER A 108 6.25 -2.04 -18.88
CA SER A 108 5.25 -0.97 -19.02
C SER A 108 5.01 -0.23 -17.70
N GLU A 109 4.90 -0.96 -16.60
CA GLU A 109 4.67 -0.41 -15.26
C GLU A 109 5.91 0.34 -14.76
N TRP A 110 7.11 -0.25 -14.95
CA TRP A 110 8.39 0.39 -14.65
C TRP A 110 8.64 1.66 -15.46
N ALA A 111 8.06 1.80 -16.65
CA ALA A 111 8.15 3.03 -17.43
C ALA A 111 7.42 4.23 -16.79
N LEU A 112 6.40 3.98 -15.96
CA LEU A 112 5.65 5.04 -15.24
C LEU A 112 6.51 5.73 -14.17
N LEU A 113 7.46 5.01 -13.59
CA LEU A 113 8.35 5.46 -12.51
C LEU A 113 9.51 6.34 -12.99
N LYS A 114 9.67 6.55 -14.30
CA LYS A 114 10.78 7.32 -14.86
C LYS A 114 10.63 8.83 -14.60
N ARG A 115 11.69 9.42 -14.04
CA ARG A 115 11.91 10.87 -13.86
C ARG A 115 12.65 11.47 -15.06
N HIS A 116 12.41 12.74 -15.37
CA HIS A 116 13.27 13.57 -16.21
C HIS A 116 13.97 14.64 -15.38
N HIS A 117 15.19 15.03 -15.76
CA HIS A 117 16.04 15.98 -15.01
C HIS A 117 15.45 17.40 -14.82
N THR A 118 14.30 17.70 -15.44
CA THR A 118 13.56 18.97 -15.27
C THR A 118 12.43 18.85 -14.25
N GLU A 119 12.24 17.69 -13.62
CA GLU A 119 11.26 17.49 -12.55
C GLU A 119 11.98 17.71 -11.22
N ASP A 120 11.91 18.93 -10.67
CA ASP A 120 12.68 19.34 -9.47
C ASP A 120 12.22 18.60 -8.21
N ILE A 121 10.92 18.36 -8.09
CA ILE A 121 10.31 17.52 -7.04
C ILE A 121 9.44 16.49 -7.75
N PHE A 122 9.88 15.23 -7.75
CA PHE A 122 9.19 14.13 -8.41
C PHE A 122 8.79 13.03 -7.43
N GLY A 123 7.54 12.60 -7.48
CA GLY A 123 7.09 11.42 -6.72
C GLY A 123 6.37 10.40 -7.58
N VAL A 124 6.34 9.16 -7.11
CA VAL A 124 5.67 8.04 -7.78
C VAL A 124 4.44 7.62 -6.99
N GLN A 125 3.32 7.39 -7.68
CA GLN A 125 2.09 6.94 -7.04
C GLN A 125 1.95 5.42 -7.18
N LEU A 126 1.72 4.73 -6.05
CA LEU A 126 1.48 3.29 -5.98
C LEU A 126 0.01 2.96 -5.75
N GLU A 127 -0.46 1.91 -6.42
CA GLU A 127 -1.81 1.34 -6.29
C GLU A 127 -1.75 -0.13 -5.85
N GLY A 128 -2.67 -0.54 -4.96
CA GLY A 128 -2.72 -1.88 -4.39
C GLY A 128 -3.61 -1.97 -3.15
N ALA A 129 -3.84 -3.20 -2.68
CA ALA A 129 -4.88 -3.50 -1.68
C ALA A 129 -4.40 -4.28 -0.44
N PHE A 130 -3.12 -4.71 -0.43
CA PHE A 130 -2.59 -5.65 0.56
C PHE A 130 -1.28 -5.11 1.17
N PRO A 131 -1.15 -5.04 2.52
CA PRO A 131 0.01 -4.45 3.19
C PRO A 131 1.36 -5.08 2.81
N ASP A 132 1.41 -6.40 2.66
CA ASP A 132 2.63 -7.12 2.30
C ASP A 132 3.10 -6.78 0.88
N THR A 133 2.16 -6.71 -0.07
CA THR A 133 2.42 -6.34 -1.47
C THR A 133 2.87 -4.89 -1.58
N MET A 134 2.19 -3.98 -0.89
CA MET A 134 2.54 -2.55 -0.87
C MET A 134 3.90 -2.31 -0.21
N THR A 135 4.20 -3.00 0.89
CA THR A 135 5.48 -2.86 1.62
C THR A 135 6.65 -3.41 0.80
N LYS A 136 6.53 -4.61 0.22
CA LYS A 136 7.55 -5.17 -0.69
C LYS A 136 7.80 -4.28 -1.90
N CYS A 137 6.75 -3.65 -2.44
CA CYS A 137 6.88 -2.70 -3.55
C CYS A 137 7.60 -1.42 -3.11
N ALA A 138 7.25 -0.86 -1.95
CA ALA A 138 7.94 0.32 -1.39
C ALA A 138 9.43 0.04 -1.11
N GLU A 139 9.76 -1.11 -0.51
CA GLU A 139 11.13 -1.58 -0.27
C GLU A 139 11.93 -1.75 -1.57
N LEU A 140 11.30 -2.34 -2.61
CA LEU A 140 11.88 -2.48 -3.94
C LEU A 140 12.18 -1.10 -4.56
N LEU A 141 11.24 -0.16 -4.50
CA LEU A 141 11.40 1.20 -5.01
C LEU A 141 12.55 1.93 -4.31
N ASN A 142 12.62 1.85 -2.97
CA ASN A 142 13.69 2.47 -2.17
C ASN A 142 15.10 2.03 -2.59
N ARG A 143 15.24 0.82 -3.15
CA ARG A 143 16.51 0.26 -3.64
C ARG A 143 16.79 0.50 -5.12
N THR A 144 15.80 0.91 -5.92
CA THR A 144 15.88 0.85 -7.39
C THR A 144 15.62 2.16 -8.12
N ILE A 145 15.00 3.15 -7.48
CA ILE A 145 14.69 4.45 -8.10
C ILE A 145 15.02 5.62 -7.17
N ASP A 146 15.35 6.77 -7.77
CA ASP A 146 15.52 8.06 -7.08
C ASP A 146 14.26 8.93 -7.26
N VAL A 147 13.60 9.24 -6.14
CA VAL A 147 12.35 10.01 -6.06
C VAL A 147 12.35 10.89 -4.80
N ASP A 148 11.64 12.01 -4.82
CA ASP A 148 11.50 12.88 -3.65
C ASP A 148 10.40 12.43 -2.67
N PHE A 149 9.44 11.62 -3.13
CA PHE A 149 8.39 11.03 -2.29
C PHE A 149 7.71 9.83 -2.99
N VAL A 150 7.02 9.00 -2.20
CA VAL A 150 6.11 7.94 -2.69
C VAL A 150 4.70 8.26 -2.23
N ASP A 151 3.72 8.17 -3.13
CA ASP A 151 2.30 8.43 -2.84
C ASP A 151 1.46 7.16 -2.90
N ILE A 152 0.47 7.02 -2.01
CA ILE A 152 -0.51 5.91 -2.06
C ILE A 152 -1.81 6.40 -2.71
N ASN A 153 -2.23 5.71 -3.77
CA ASN A 153 -3.54 5.95 -4.37
C ASN A 153 -4.66 5.38 -3.49
N VAL A 154 -5.43 6.28 -2.89
CA VAL A 154 -6.63 5.96 -2.08
C VAL A 154 -7.85 6.69 -2.67
N GLY A 155 -7.82 6.99 -3.97
CA GLY A 155 -8.83 7.82 -4.65
C GLY A 155 -9.30 7.30 -6.01
N CYS A 156 -8.68 6.26 -6.56
CA CYS A 156 -9.11 5.62 -7.80
C CYS A 156 -10.49 4.94 -7.61
N PRO A 157 -11.53 5.29 -8.40
CA PRO A 157 -12.85 4.67 -8.32
C PRO A 157 -13.05 3.51 -9.31
N ILE A 158 -12.02 3.13 -10.08
CA ILE A 158 -12.14 2.17 -11.17
C ILE A 158 -12.58 0.82 -10.60
N ASP A 159 -13.67 0.26 -11.13
CA ASP A 159 -14.27 -1.02 -10.71
C ASP A 159 -13.25 -2.13 -10.43
N LEU A 160 -12.28 -2.33 -11.33
CA LEU A 160 -11.27 -3.37 -11.20
C LEU A 160 -10.32 -3.16 -10.01
N VAL A 161 -10.03 -1.90 -9.66
CA VAL A 161 -9.24 -1.52 -8.49
C VAL A 161 -10.08 -1.64 -7.23
N TYR A 162 -11.32 -1.13 -7.26
CA TYR A 162 -12.27 -1.17 -6.14
C TYR A 162 -12.62 -2.61 -5.74
N LYS A 163 -12.90 -3.49 -6.71
CA LYS A 163 -13.21 -4.92 -6.49
C LYS A 163 -12.03 -5.71 -5.91
N LYS A 164 -10.79 -5.32 -6.23
CA LYS A 164 -9.57 -5.84 -5.57
C LYS A 164 -9.35 -5.26 -4.17
N GLY A 165 -10.12 -4.23 -3.78
CA GLY A 165 -10.05 -3.57 -2.47
C GLY A 165 -8.96 -2.50 -2.37
N GLY A 166 -8.46 -1.98 -3.50
CA GLY A 166 -7.52 -0.86 -3.61
C GLY A 166 -8.24 0.47 -3.89
N GLY A 167 -7.49 1.52 -4.24
CA GLY A 167 -8.02 2.84 -4.55
C GLY A 167 -8.94 3.37 -3.43
N CYS A 168 -10.10 3.94 -3.79
CA CYS A 168 -11.02 4.46 -2.79
C CYS A 168 -11.64 3.39 -1.87
N ALA A 169 -11.58 2.10 -2.19
CA ALA A 169 -12.03 1.03 -1.29
C ALA A 169 -11.19 0.96 0.00
N LEU A 170 -9.94 1.44 -0.01
CA LEU A 170 -9.12 1.52 1.21
C LEU A 170 -9.70 2.48 2.26
N MET A 171 -10.49 3.48 1.85
CA MET A 171 -11.13 4.43 2.78
C MET A 171 -12.14 3.77 3.72
N THR A 172 -12.76 2.65 3.33
CA THR A 172 -13.67 1.87 4.19
C THR A 172 -12.95 0.72 4.92
N ARG A 173 -11.70 0.43 4.57
CA ARG A 173 -10.89 -0.70 5.09
C ARG A 173 -9.79 -0.22 6.03
N SER A 174 -10.15 0.62 7.02
CA SER A 174 -9.21 1.35 7.91
C SER A 174 -8.03 0.50 8.41
N ASN A 175 -8.27 -0.71 8.93
CA ASN A 175 -7.20 -1.57 9.46
C ASN A 175 -6.18 -1.99 8.39
N LYS A 176 -6.63 -2.28 7.16
CA LYS A 176 -5.74 -2.62 6.04
C LYS A 176 -4.97 -1.39 5.54
N PHE A 177 -5.63 -0.23 5.53
CA PHE A 177 -5.03 1.02 5.12
C PHE A 177 -3.97 1.50 6.13
N GLU A 178 -4.22 1.39 7.43
CA GLU A 178 -3.20 1.62 8.47
C GLU A 178 -1.98 0.71 8.29
N GLN A 179 -2.21 -0.60 8.10
CA GLN A 179 -1.13 -1.56 7.85
C GLN A 179 -0.31 -1.22 6.61
N ILE A 180 -0.94 -0.75 5.52
CA ILE A 180 -0.25 -0.27 4.31
C ILE A 180 0.61 0.96 4.61
N VAL A 181 0.03 2.00 5.23
CA VAL A 181 0.75 3.25 5.50
C VAL A 181 1.93 3.00 6.44
N ARG A 182 1.74 2.27 7.55
CA ARG A 182 2.83 1.96 8.48
C ARG A 182 3.92 1.10 7.85
N GLY A 183 3.55 0.04 7.13
CA GLY A 183 4.49 -0.88 6.49
C GLY A 183 5.36 -0.18 5.44
N MET A 184 4.74 0.56 4.52
CA MET A 184 5.48 1.37 3.53
C MET A 184 6.34 2.44 4.20
N ASN A 185 5.82 3.13 5.23
CA ASN A 185 6.57 4.18 5.89
C ASN A 185 7.82 3.65 6.62
N SER A 186 7.80 2.40 7.09
CA SER A 186 8.94 1.76 7.76
C SER A 186 10.08 1.30 6.83
N VAL A 187 9.88 1.25 5.50
CA VAL A 187 10.89 0.76 4.53
C VAL A 187 11.31 1.80 3.48
N LEU A 188 10.75 3.01 3.53
CA LEU A 188 11.09 4.13 2.66
C LEU A 188 11.96 5.13 3.42
N ASP A 189 13.06 5.57 2.83
CA ASP A 189 13.86 6.71 3.33
C ASP A 189 13.22 8.06 2.95
N VAL A 190 12.37 8.04 1.92
CA VAL A 190 11.63 9.21 1.43
C VAL A 190 10.26 9.37 2.13
N PRO A 191 9.69 10.59 2.16
CA PRO A 191 8.32 10.84 2.60
C PRO A 191 7.30 9.94 1.91
N LEU A 192 6.39 9.40 2.71
CA LEU A 192 5.19 8.72 2.24
C LEU A 192 4.01 9.70 2.25
N THR A 193 3.29 9.80 1.15
CA THR A 193 2.11 10.66 1.00
C THR A 193 0.89 9.84 0.62
N VAL A 194 -0.31 10.42 0.74
CA VAL A 194 -1.55 9.73 0.38
C VAL A 194 -2.46 10.65 -0.43
N LYS A 195 -3.02 10.14 -1.53
CA LYS A 195 -4.06 10.83 -2.29
C LYS A 195 -5.45 10.18 -2.10
N ILE A 196 -6.31 10.85 -1.33
CA ILE A 196 -7.68 10.39 -0.99
C ILE A 196 -8.77 11.11 -1.79
N ARG A 197 -10.02 10.69 -1.62
CA ARG A 197 -11.25 11.45 -1.94
C ARG A 197 -11.89 12.04 -0.68
N THR A 198 -12.96 12.82 -0.83
CA THR A 198 -13.81 13.23 0.30
C THR A 198 -14.57 12.05 0.92
N GLY A 199 -14.95 11.06 0.10
CA GLY A 199 -15.57 9.82 0.53
C GLY A 199 -15.69 8.79 -0.61
N VAL A 200 -16.38 7.69 -0.33
CA VAL A 200 -16.63 6.59 -1.30
C VAL A 200 -18.05 6.65 -1.87
N GLN A 201 -19.01 7.12 -1.09
CA GLN A 201 -20.41 7.28 -1.48
C GLN A 201 -20.75 8.77 -1.59
N GLU A 202 -21.65 9.12 -2.51
CA GLU A 202 -22.10 10.50 -2.67
C GLU A 202 -22.73 11.03 -1.37
N LYS A 203 -22.50 12.31 -1.06
CA LYS A 203 -22.96 13.02 0.15
C LYS A 203 -22.40 12.47 1.48
N VAL A 204 -21.63 11.37 1.49
CA VAL A 204 -21.01 10.79 2.70
C VAL A 204 -19.52 11.13 2.76
N ASN A 205 -19.21 12.32 3.29
CA ASN A 205 -17.83 12.77 3.46
C ASN A 205 -17.19 12.14 4.71
N VAL A 206 -16.11 11.38 4.53
CA VAL A 206 -15.33 10.74 5.61
C VAL A 206 -13.89 11.25 5.73
N ALA A 207 -13.40 12.04 4.77
CA ALA A 207 -12.03 12.55 4.73
C ALA A 207 -11.60 13.26 6.04
N HIS A 208 -12.48 14.08 6.62
CA HIS A 208 -12.21 14.78 7.88
C HIS A 208 -11.95 13.83 9.07
N LYS A 209 -12.45 12.58 9.03
CA LYS A 209 -12.23 11.56 10.06
C LYS A 209 -10.95 10.73 9.81
N ILE A 210 -10.52 10.61 8.56
CA ILE A 210 -9.40 9.76 8.16
C ILE A 210 -8.07 10.52 8.08
N ILE A 211 -8.08 11.82 7.74
CA ILE A 211 -6.86 12.65 7.63
C ILE A 211 -6.04 12.67 8.94
N PRO A 212 -6.62 12.85 10.15
CA PRO A 212 -5.84 12.80 11.40
C PRO A 212 -5.15 11.45 11.59
N ARG A 213 -5.86 10.35 11.31
CA ARG A 213 -5.33 8.98 11.42
C ARG A 213 -4.19 8.73 10.43
N ILE A 214 -4.31 9.21 9.19
CA ILE A 214 -3.26 9.08 8.17
C ILE A 214 -1.95 9.75 8.65
N ARG A 215 -2.03 10.87 9.37
CA ARG A 215 -0.88 11.51 10.02
C ARG A 215 -0.33 10.65 11.17
N GLU A 216 -1.18 10.09 12.04
CA GLU A 216 -0.78 9.18 13.13
C GLU A 216 -0.14 7.87 12.63
N TRP A 217 -0.47 7.45 11.41
CA TRP A 217 0.13 6.29 10.73
C TRP A 217 1.50 6.59 10.10
N GLY A 218 1.87 7.88 10.00
CA GLY A 218 3.20 8.32 9.57
C GLY A 218 3.30 8.96 8.19
N ALA A 219 2.18 9.21 7.49
CA ALA A 219 2.23 9.90 6.21
C ALA A 219 2.51 11.41 6.38
N SER A 220 3.37 11.95 5.51
CA SER A 220 3.87 13.32 5.57
C SER A 220 2.95 14.35 4.89
N MET A 221 2.14 13.93 3.91
CA MET A 221 1.14 14.76 3.23
C MET A 221 -0.12 13.94 2.92
N VAL A 222 -1.29 14.59 2.97
CA VAL A 222 -2.52 14.08 2.34
C VAL A 222 -3.01 15.05 1.26
N THR A 223 -3.19 14.55 0.04
CA THR A 223 -3.87 15.26 -1.06
C THR A 223 -5.33 14.80 -1.14
N VAL A 224 -6.29 15.73 -1.24
CA VAL A 224 -7.72 15.41 -1.28
C VAL A 224 -8.32 15.78 -2.63
N ARG A 225 -8.91 14.81 -3.34
CA ARG A 225 -9.86 15.09 -4.43
C ARG A 225 -11.21 15.47 -3.79
N ALA A 226 -11.72 16.65 -4.10
CA ALA A 226 -12.97 17.20 -3.56
C ALA A 226 -14.26 16.55 -4.14
N ARG A 227 -14.23 15.24 -4.44
CA ARG A 227 -15.33 14.40 -4.94
C ARG A 227 -14.98 12.94 -4.77
#